data_AF-A0A0G2FLY3-F1
#
_entry.id   AF-A0A0G2FLY3-F1
#
_cell.length_a   1.000
_cell.length_b   1.000
_cell.length_c   1.000
_cell.angle_alpha   90.00
_cell.angle_beta   90.00
_cell.angle_gamma   90.00
#
_symmetry.space_group_name_H-M   'P 1'
#
loop_
_entity.id
_entity.type
_entity.pdbx_description
1 polymer ?
#
loop_
_entity_poly.entity_id
_entity_poly.type
_entity_poly.pdbx_seq_one_letter_code
_entity_poly.pdbx_strand_id
1 'polypeptide(L)'
;MVNGKLVDGLPELDLDNLALLNDRGLDNEPVALTAIDEVTELPAWFLGETPDDMGRLHNATACVVVLVESEGDPDDLAAFYFYFYSYNRGANITQVLEPVKSMLEGDIEPGMNFGDHVGDWEHNMIRFRDGKPTGVYFSQHSDGAAYEWDDAALAKEDERPLVYSAYGSHANYASPGDHVHDAVITDHCDPGLRWDPVSSAYFYGFDPVTSKLSRIFPPQSTQRSNFTSAIYFSGLWGDAQYPDSDPRQKTVPRFGLKRYVSGPAGPITKQLVRKGLFADHREPKTWLQWGVSLFMSLYPCCLRGWRAWASGTILVCVLISMVFGIIHVVRRYRSKKSGYKKVDTGADIPLNHLDYTDDLVARYEGDQ
;
A
#
# COMPACT_ATOMS: atom_id res chain seq x y z
N MET A 1 18.61 -0.35 -14.84
CA MET A 1 19.58 0.49 -14.10
C MET A 1 19.55 0.15 -12.62
N VAL A 2 20.63 0.44 -11.89
CA VAL A 2 20.65 0.46 -10.42
C VAL A 2 21.17 1.82 -10.01
N ASN A 3 20.45 2.54 -9.13
CA ASN A 3 20.80 3.90 -8.71
C ASN A 3 21.09 4.86 -9.88
N GLY A 4 20.26 4.80 -10.94
CA GLY A 4 20.40 5.63 -12.14
C GLY A 4 21.60 5.31 -13.01
N LYS A 5 22.29 4.18 -12.79
CA LYS A 5 23.43 3.73 -13.60
C LYS A 5 23.09 2.46 -14.38
N LEU A 6 23.62 2.36 -15.60
CA LEU A 6 23.54 1.15 -16.40
C LEU A 6 24.27 0.00 -15.70
N VAL A 7 23.76 -1.22 -15.87
CA VAL A 7 24.40 -2.43 -15.36
C VAL A 7 25.29 -2.98 -16.47
N ASP A 8 26.60 -3.00 -16.24
CA ASP A 8 27.58 -3.42 -17.24
C ASP A 8 27.76 -4.95 -17.30
N GLY A 9 28.36 -5.44 -18.39
CA GLY A 9 28.73 -6.85 -18.54
C GLY A 9 27.54 -7.80 -18.59
N LEU A 10 26.47 -7.39 -19.26
CA LEU A 10 25.28 -8.20 -19.52
C LEU A 10 25.27 -8.68 -20.98
N PRO A 11 24.74 -9.88 -21.27
CA PRO A 11 24.34 -10.24 -22.62
C PRO A 11 23.17 -9.36 -23.09
N GLU A 12 22.80 -9.47 -24.37
CA GLU A 12 21.51 -8.93 -24.84
C GLU A 12 20.37 -9.54 -24.01
N LEU A 13 19.54 -8.68 -23.43
CA LEU A 13 18.49 -9.10 -22.51
C LEU A 13 17.17 -9.38 -23.23
N ASP A 14 16.51 -10.45 -22.82
CA ASP A 14 15.19 -10.83 -23.26
C ASP A 14 14.41 -11.53 -22.11
N LEU A 15 13.22 -12.01 -22.40
CA LEU A 15 12.37 -12.69 -21.42
C LEU A 15 12.93 -14.07 -20.98
N ASP A 16 13.91 -14.65 -21.69
CA ASP A 16 14.56 -15.91 -21.34
C ASP A 16 15.76 -15.73 -20.41
N ASN A 17 16.29 -14.51 -20.26
CA ASN A 17 17.48 -14.27 -19.44
C ASN A 17 17.35 -13.11 -18.42
N LEU A 18 16.17 -12.48 -18.31
CA LEU A 18 15.92 -11.35 -17.42
C LEU A 18 16.31 -11.58 -15.94
N ALA A 19 16.14 -12.79 -15.40
CA ALA A 19 16.49 -13.13 -14.02
C ALA A 19 18.00 -13.03 -13.73
N LEU A 20 18.87 -12.95 -14.74
CA LEU A 20 20.30 -12.64 -14.55
C LEU A 20 20.52 -11.31 -13.81
N LEU A 21 19.53 -10.41 -13.86
CA LEU A 21 19.56 -9.13 -13.17
C LEU A 21 19.35 -9.24 -11.66
N ASN A 22 18.78 -10.34 -11.16
CA ASN A 22 18.51 -10.51 -9.72
C ASN A 22 19.80 -10.41 -8.87
N ASP A 23 20.92 -10.91 -9.41
CA ASP A 23 22.22 -10.90 -8.73
C ASP A 23 23.01 -9.59 -8.95
N ARG A 24 22.40 -8.59 -9.60
CA ARG A 24 23.07 -7.33 -9.99
C ARG A 24 22.61 -6.11 -9.18
N GLY A 25 21.77 -6.29 -8.17
CA GLY A 25 21.41 -5.23 -7.22
C GLY A 25 22.64 -4.69 -6.47
N LEU A 26 22.59 -3.43 -6.04
CA LEU A 26 23.65 -2.78 -5.26
C LEU A 26 23.04 -2.13 -4.02
N ASP A 27 23.68 -2.26 -2.86
CA ASP A 27 23.27 -1.60 -1.61
C ASP A 27 21.81 -1.88 -1.19
N ASN A 28 21.31 -3.09 -1.45
CA ASN A 28 19.92 -3.53 -1.27
C ASN A 28 18.90 -2.88 -2.24
N GLU A 29 19.34 -2.13 -3.24
CA GLU A 29 18.48 -1.60 -4.29
C GLU A 29 18.36 -2.59 -5.46
N PRO A 30 17.13 -2.98 -5.85
CA PRO A 30 16.90 -3.87 -6.98
C PRO A 30 17.25 -3.21 -8.32
N VAL A 31 17.48 -4.03 -9.35
CA VAL A 31 17.60 -3.54 -10.72
C VAL A 31 16.24 -3.08 -11.23
N ALA A 32 16.21 -1.90 -11.85
CA ALA A 32 15.05 -1.35 -12.54
C ALA A 32 15.12 -1.54 -14.05
N LEU A 33 14.03 -1.94 -14.68
CA LEU A 33 13.89 -1.97 -16.15
C LEU A 33 13.53 -0.56 -16.67
N THR A 34 14.51 0.33 -16.58
CA THR A 34 14.36 1.75 -16.95
C THR A 34 14.10 1.92 -18.44
N ALA A 35 13.10 2.72 -18.78
CA ALA A 35 12.76 3.10 -20.14
C ALA A 35 13.92 3.82 -20.84
N ILE A 36 14.02 3.61 -22.15
CA ILE A 36 14.97 4.31 -23.02
C ILE A 36 14.42 5.70 -23.40
N ASP A 37 13.10 5.78 -23.59
CA ASP A 37 12.40 7.01 -23.98
C ASP A 37 12.16 7.93 -22.78
N GLU A 38 11.96 9.23 -23.06
CA GLU A 38 11.57 10.20 -22.04
C GLU A 38 10.10 9.99 -21.65
N VAL A 39 9.89 9.38 -20.47
CA VAL A 39 8.55 9.01 -19.97
C VAL A 39 7.62 10.21 -19.76
N THR A 40 8.18 11.41 -19.55
CA THR A 40 7.38 12.63 -19.39
C THR A 40 6.76 13.12 -20.69
N GLU A 41 7.21 12.60 -21.84
CA GLU A 41 6.63 12.87 -23.16
C GLU A 41 5.46 11.92 -23.50
N LEU A 42 5.11 10.98 -22.59
CA LEU A 42 4.04 9.99 -22.78
C LEU A 42 4.18 9.20 -24.08
N PRO A 43 5.26 8.40 -24.22
CA PRO A 43 5.55 7.69 -25.46
C PRO A 43 4.41 6.74 -25.84
N ALA A 44 4.20 6.54 -27.14
CA ALA A 44 3.02 5.84 -27.67
C ALA A 44 2.82 4.43 -27.12
N TRP A 45 3.89 3.73 -26.72
CA TRP A 45 3.81 2.38 -26.15
C TRP A 45 3.18 2.35 -24.74
N PHE A 46 3.03 3.49 -24.05
CA PHE A 46 2.23 3.60 -22.83
C PHE A 46 0.75 3.25 -23.06
N LEU A 47 0.24 3.43 -24.28
CA LEU A 47 -1.16 3.17 -24.60
C LEU A 47 -1.46 1.67 -24.80
N GLY A 48 -0.41 0.84 -24.92
CA GLY A 48 -0.55 -0.59 -25.19
C GLY A 48 -1.27 -0.89 -26.51
N GLU A 49 -1.96 -2.03 -26.55
CA GLU A 49 -2.81 -2.45 -27.67
C GLU A 49 -4.27 -2.45 -27.21
N THR A 50 -5.16 -1.87 -28.02
CA THR A 50 -6.59 -1.94 -27.78
C THR A 50 -7.13 -3.31 -28.19
N PRO A 51 -7.86 -4.04 -27.31
CA PRO A 51 -8.49 -5.30 -27.67
C PRO A 51 -9.52 -5.16 -28.81
N ASP A 52 -9.70 -6.22 -29.58
CA ASP A 52 -10.79 -6.31 -30.56
C ASP A 52 -12.17 -6.54 -29.91
N ASP A 53 -13.23 -6.62 -30.72
CA ASP A 53 -14.61 -6.85 -30.23
C ASP A 53 -14.79 -8.15 -29.44
N MET A 54 -13.89 -9.13 -29.61
CA MET A 54 -13.85 -10.39 -28.87
C MET A 54 -12.93 -10.33 -27.64
N GLY A 55 -12.33 -9.16 -27.38
CA GLY A 55 -11.40 -8.90 -26.30
C GLY A 55 -9.98 -9.40 -26.55
N ARG A 56 -9.57 -9.68 -27.79
CA ARG A 56 -8.25 -10.25 -28.08
C ARG A 56 -7.23 -9.17 -28.39
N LEU A 57 -6.00 -9.38 -27.89
CA LEU A 57 -4.80 -8.69 -28.35
C LEU A 57 -4.13 -9.51 -29.45
N HIS A 58 -3.69 -8.88 -30.54
CA HIS A 58 -3.11 -9.55 -31.70
C HIS A 58 -1.59 -9.44 -31.76
N ASN A 59 -1.03 -8.35 -31.24
CA ASN A 59 0.39 -8.03 -31.33
C ASN A 59 1.10 -8.01 -29.96
N ALA A 60 0.36 -8.04 -28.86
CA ALA A 60 0.88 -8.05 -27.51
C ALA A 60 0.46 -9.29 -26.70
N THR A 61 1.32 -9.68 -25.76
CA THR A 61 1.03 -10.67 -24.72
C THR A 61 1.13 -9.97 -23.38
N ALA A 62 0.00 -9.48 -22.86
CA ALA A 62 -0.08 -8.71 -21.63
C ALA A 62 -0.59 -9.52 -20.43
N CYS A 63 -0.72 -10.84 -20.57
CA CYS A 63 -1.14 -11.73 -19.50
C CYS A 63 -0.19 -12.90 -19.28
N VAL A 64 0.03 -13.24 -18.01
CA VAL A 64 0.70 -14.46 -17.58
C VAL A 64 -0.23 -15.22 -16.64
N VAL A 65 -0.46 -16.50 -16.94
CA VAL A 65 -1.20 -17.41 -16.07
C VAL A 65 -0.22 -18.37 -15.40
N VAL A 66 -0.22 -18.38 -14.07
CA VAL A 66 0.60 -19.31 -13.27
C VAL A 66 -0.31 -20.23 -12.46
N LEU A 67 -0.23 -21.52 -12.75
CA LEU A 67 -0.91 -22.58 -12.04
C LEU A 67 0.00 -23.06 -10.91
N VAL A 68 -0.48 -22.99 -9.68
CA VAL A 68 0.23 -23.41 -8.47
C VAL A 68 -0.53 -24.56 -7.86
N GLU A 69 0.05 -25.76 -7.91
CA GLU A 69 -0.49 -26.92 -7.19
C GLU A 69 -0.27 -26.72 -5.68
N SER A 70 -1.19 -27.24 -4.86
CA SER A 70 -1.01 -27.23 -3.42
C SER A 70 -0.05 -28.34 -2.98
N GLU A 71 0.82 -28.04 -2.02
CA GLU A 71 1.78 -29.02 -1.52
C GLU A 71 1.05 -30.20 -0.87
N GLY A 72 1.22 -31.39 -1.46
CA GLY A 72 0.66 -32.64 -0.94
C GLY A 72 -0.83 -32.85 -1.17
N ASP A 73 -1.51 -31.93 -1.88
CA ASP A 73 -2.93 -32.04 -2.21
C ASP A 73 -3.15 -31.72 -3.70
N PRO A 74 -3.17 -32.75 -4.58
CA PRO A 74 -3.30 -32.55 -6.02
C PRO A 74 -4.69 -32.03 -6.43
N ASP A 75 -5.66 -32.04 -5.52
CA ASP A 75 -7.02 -31.59 -5.78
C ASP A 75 -7.22 -30.09 -5.49
N ASP A 76 -6.26 -29.42 -4.84
CA ASP A 76 -6.28 -27.97 -4.58
C ASP A 76 -5.25 -27.25 -5.44
N LEU A 77 -5.71 -26.26 -6.20
CA LEU A 77 -4.89 -25.49 -7.13
C LEU A 77 -5.25 -24.00 -7.08
N ALA A 78 -4.23 -23.15 -7.13
CA ALA A 78 -4.40 -21.71 -7.31
C ALA A 78 -3.96 -21.32 -8.72
N ALA A 79 -4.83 -20.67 -9.48
CA ALA A 79 -4.49 -20.08 -10.77
C ALA A 79 -4.37 -18.56 -10.61
N PHE A 80 -3.16 -18.03 -10.79
CA PHE A 80 -2.90 -16.60 -10.83
C PHE A 80 -3.00 -16.10 -12.26
N TYR A 81 -3.74 -15.02 -12.47
CA TYR A 81 -3.86 -14.31 -13.73
C TYR A 81 -3.21 -12.94 -13.54
N PHE A 82 -1.96 -12.81 -13.97
CA PHE A 82 -1.22 -11.55 -13.91
C PHE A 82 -1.48 -10.74 -15.18
N TYR A 83 -1.68 -9.44 -15.00
CA TYR A 83 -1.92 -8.45 -16.05
C TYR A 83 -0.79 -7.44 -16.03
N PHE A 84 -0.15 -7.22 -17.18
CA PHE A 84 0.88 -6.21 -17.32
C PHE A 84 0.31 -4.98 -18.01
N TYR A 85 0.47 -3.81 -17.40
CA TYR A 85 0.22 -2.52 -18.01
C TYR A 85 1.54 -1.81 -18.23
N SER A 86 1.73 -1.17 -19.39
CA SER A 86 3.00 -0.50 -19.70
C SER A 86 3.21 0.79 -18.89
N TYR A 87 2.14 1.39 -18.37
CA TYR A 87 2.19 2.61 -17.60
C TYR A 87 0.99 2.73 -16.67
N ASN A 88 1.25 2.93 -15.37
CA ASN A 88 0.26 3.33 -14.37
C ASN A 88 0.23 4.84 -14.27
N ARG A 89 -0.97 5.41 -14.43
CA ARG A 89 -1.20 6.82 -14.18
C ARG A 89 -1.79 6.96 -12.80
N GLY A 90 -1.00 7.54 -11.89
CA GLY A 90 -1.36 7.66 -10.50
C GLY A 90 -2.60 8.51 -10.25
N ALA A 91 -3.04 8.61 -9.00
CA ALA A 91 -4.25 9.37 -8.66
C ALA A 91 -4.03 10.88 -8.81
N ASN A 92 -5.08 11.62 -9.20
CA ASN A 92 -5.08 13.08 -9.14
C ASN A 92 -5.92 13.63 -7.98
N ILE A 93 -5.87 14.95 -7.77
CA ILE A 93 -6.63 15.62 -6.70
C ILE A 93 -8.15 15.41 -6.78
N THR A 94 -8.71 15.15 -7.96
CA THR A 94 -10.17 14.91 -8.12
C THR A 94 -10.61 13.56 -7.57
N GLN A 95 -9.67 12.63 -7.42
CA GLN A 95 -9.88 11.30 -6.83
C GLN A 95 -9.74 11.29 -5.31
N VAL A 96 -9.43 12.43 -4.68
CA VAL A 96 -9.27 12.52 -3.23
C VAL A 96 -10.59 12.93 -2.57
N LEU A 97 -10.95 12.26 -1.48
CA LEU A 97 -12.14 12.55 -0.69
C LEU A 97 -11.97 13.76 0.22
N GLU A 98 -13.08 14.45 0.49
CA GLU A 98 -13.13 15.48 1.52
C GLU A 98 -13.02 14.87 2.93
N PRO A 99 -12.35 15.55 3.88
CA PRO A 99 -11.79 16.91 3.78
C PRO A 99 -10.34 16.96 3.30
N VAL A 100 -9.72 15.80 3.03
CA VAL A 100 -8.29 15.72 2.69
C VAL A 100 -8.01 16.40 1.36
N LYS A 101 -8.94 16.31 0.41
CA LYS A 101 -8.91 17.06 -0.84
C LYS A 101 -8.71 18.56 -0.61
N SER A 102 -9.57 19.20 0.19
CA SER A 102 -9.43 20.63 0.52
C SER A 102 -8.09 20.98 1.18
N MET A 103 -7.47 20.06 1.90
CA MET A 103 -6.14 20.26 2.50
C MET A 103 -5.01 20.23 1.46
N LEU A 104 -5.27 19.72 0.25
CA LEU A 104 -4.31 19.48 -0.81
C LEU A 104 -4.49 20.36 -2.04
N GLU A 105 -5.66 20.95 -2.25
CA GLU A 105 -5.96 21.76 -3.44
C GLU A 105 -4.96 22.92 -3.66
N GLY A 106 -4.37 23.46 -2.58
CA GLY A 106 -3.33 24.49 -2.67
C GLY A 106 -1.92 23.99 -2.98
N ASP A 107 -1.67 22.69 -2.78
CA ASP A 107 -0.35 22.06 -2.91
C ASP A 107 -0.16 21.32 -4.24
N ILE A 108 -1.24 21.15 -5.02
CA ILE A 108 -1.28 20.30 -6.22
C ILE A 108 -1.75 21.11 -7.42
N GLU A 109 -0.95 21.10 -8.49
CA GLU A 109 -1.33 21.70 -9.77
C GLU A 109 -2.54 20.97 -10.37
N PRO A 110 -3.52 21.70 -10.96
CA PRO A 110 -4.69 21.07 -11.58
C PRO A 110 -4.30 20.04 -12.65
N GLY A 111 -4.92 18.85 -12.59
CA GLY A 111 -4.68 17.77 -13.54
C GLY A 111 -3.38 17.00 -13.32
N MET A 112 -2.59 17.32 -12.30
CA MET A 112 -1.39 16.56 -11.94
C MET A 112 -1.75 15.25 -11.24
N ASN A 113 -1.15 14.16 -11.71
CA ASN A 113 -1.21 12.83 -11.12
C ASN A 113 -0.02 12.59 -10.18
N PHE A 114 -0.20 11.71 -9.20
CA PHE A 114 0.81 11.29 -8.23
C PHE A 114 0.80 9.77 -8.07
N GLY A 115 1.99 9.17 -8.05
CA GLY A 115 2.18 7.73 -8.11
C GLY A 115 2.30 7.18 -9.53
N ASP A 116 2.63 8.03 -10.51
CA ASP A 116 2.89 7.60 -11.88
C ASP A 116 4.10 6.65 -11.93
N HIS A 117 3.99 5.54 -12.65
CA HIS A 117 5.13 4.66 -12.87
C HIS A 117 5.04 3.90 -14.20
N VAL A 118 6.21 3.69 -14.80
CA VAL A 118 6.36 2.78 -15.94
C VAL A 118 6.20 1.36 -15.45
N GLY A 119 5.47 0.55 -16.21
CA GLY A 119 5.19 -0.84 -15.92
C GLY A 119 4.28 -1.01 -14.70
N ASP A 120 3.40 -1.99 -14.76
CA ASP A 120 2.52 -2.30 -13.65
C ASP A 120 2.07 -3.76 -13.70
N TRP A 121 1.93 -4.36 -12.53
CA TRP A 121 1.50 -5.76 -12.38
C TRP A 121 0.35 -5.86 -11.39
N GLU A 122 -0.83 -6.11 -11.95
CA GLU A 122 -2.05 -6.45 -11.22
C GLU A 122 -2.38 -7.93 -11.43
N HIS A 123 -3.21 -8.50 -10.56
CA HIS A 123 -3.60 -9.89 -10.71
C HIS A 123 -4.91 -10.26 -10.03
N ASN A 124 -5.56 -11.26 -10.63
CA ASN A 124 -6.52 -12.09 -9.93
C ASN A 124 -5.91 -13.43 -9.55
N MET A 125 -6.46 -14.07 -8.52
CA MET A 125 -6.14 -15.47 -8.21
C MET A 125 -7.43 -16.23 -7.96
N ILE A 126 -7.63 -17.34 -8.67
CA ILE A 126 -8.79 -18.22 -8.49
C ILE A 126 -8.30 -19.51 -7.81
N ARG A 127 -8.97 -19.89 -6.73
CA ARG A 127 -8.79 -21.18 -6.05
C ARG A 127 -9.69 -22.22 -6.69
N PHE A 128 -9.18 -23.43 -6.86
CA PHE A 128 -9.91 -24.59 -7.34
C PHE A 128 -9.79 -25.73 -6.33
N ARG A 129 -10.90 -26.45 -6.14
CA ARG A 129 -10.96 -27.72 -5.42
C ARG A 129 -11.66 -28.77 -6.28
N ASP A 130 -11.06 -29.93 -6.46
CA ASP A 130 -11.61 -31.04 -7.27
C ASP A 130 -12.02 -30.56 -8.68
N GLY A 131 -11.20 -29.67 -9.28
CA GLY A 131 -11.45 -29.07 -10.58
C GLY A 131 -12.56 -28.00 -10.64
N LYS A 132 -13.13 -27.60 -9.50
CA LYS A 132 -14.17 -26.57 -9.42
C LYS A 132 -13.64 -25.32 -8.71
N PRO A 133 -13.93 -24.11 -9.22
CA PRO A 133 -13.52 -22.89 -8.55
C PRO A 133 -14.27 -22.71 -7.23
N THR A 134 -13.56 -22.29 -6.19
CA THR A 134 -14.10 -22.08 -4.83
C THR A 134 -14.11 -20.62 -4.42
N GLY A 135 -13.21 -19.81 -4.96
CA GLY A 135 -13.19 -18.38 -4.70
C GLY A 135 -12.18 -17.64 -5.56
N VAL A 136 -12.22 -16.32 -5.49
CA VAL A 136 -11.35 -15.43 -6.29
C VAL A 136 -10.86 -14.26 -5.45
N TYR A 137 -9.61 -13.88 -5.67
CA TYR A 137 -8.96 -12.70 -5.15
C TYR A 137 -8.80 -11.66 -6.26
N PHE A 138 -8.97 -10.38 -5.93
CA PHE A 138 -8.75 -9.22 -6.77
C PHE A 138 -7.67 -8.34 -6.13
N SER A 139 -6.54 -8.11 -6.82
CA SER A 139 -5.51 -7.20 -6.33
C SER A 139 -6.00 -5.75 -6.37
N GLN A 140 -5.68 -5.01 -5.32
CA GLN A 140 -5.98 -3.58 -5.18
C GLN A 140 -4.80 -2.95 -4.46
N HIS A 141 -3.91 -2.30 -5.21
CA HIS A 141 -2.73 -1.63 -4.67
C HIS A 141 -1.86 -2.60 -3.84
N SER A 142 -1.64 -2.31 -2.55
CA SER A 142 -0.86 -3.14 -1.63
C SER A 142 -1.59 -4.36 -1.06
N ASP A 143 -2.88 -4.54 -1.36
CA ASP A 143 -3.72 -5.60 -0.82
C ASP A 143 -4.80 -6.02 -1.84
N GLY A 144 -6.04 -6.25 -1.41
CA GLY A 144 -7.11 -6.70 -2.29
C GLY A 144 -8.40 -7.07 -1.58
N ALA A 145 -9.33 -7.60 -2.38
CA ALA A 145 -10.60 -8.15 -1.92
C ALA A 145 -10.75 -9.58 -2.42
N ALA A 146 -11.48 -10.41 -1.68
CA ALA A 146 -11.73 -11.79 -2.06
C ALA A 146 -13.20 -12.16 -1.85
N TYR A 147 -13.68 -13.07 -2.68
CA TYR A 147 -15.07 -13.51 -2.72
C TYR A 147 -15.12 -15.03 -2.88
N GLU A 148 -16.09 -15.67 -2.23
CA GLU A 148 -16.45 -17.05 -2.55
C GLU A 148 -17.01 -17.12 -3.98
N TRP A 149 -16.89 -18.27 -4.63
CA TRP A 149 -17.26 -18.39 -6.04
C TRP A 149 -18.74 -18.12 -6.30
N ASP A 150 -19.60 -18.50 -5.35
CA ASP A 150 -21.06 -18.31 -5.39
C ASP A 150 -21.53 -17.00 -4.75
N ASP A 151 -20.62 -16.10 -4.38
CA ASP A 151 -20.96 -14.78 -3.85
C ASP A 151 -21.78 -13.95 -4.86
N ALA A 152 -22.87 -13.35 -4.38
CA ALA A 152 -23.78 -12.55 -5.20
C ALA A 152 -23.13 -11.26 -5.75
N ALA A 153 -22.06 -10.77 -5.12
CA ALA A 153 -21.30 -9.63 -5.61
C ALA A 153 -20.36 -9.98 -6.77
N LEU A 154 -20.11 -11.27 -7.03
CA LEU A 154 -19.19 -11.73 -8.06
C LEU A 154 -19.93 -11.96 -9.38
N ALA A 155 -19.97 -10.94 -10.24
CA ALA A 155 -20.51 -11.07 -11.58
C ALA A 155 -19.67 -12.03 -12.44
N LYS A 156 -20.37 -12.87 -13.22
CA LYS A 156 -19.76 -13.88 -14.10
C LYS A 156 -20.47 -13.89 -15.45
N GLU A 157 -19.70 -14.13 -16.51
CA GLU A 157 -20.20 -14.38 -17.87
C GLU A 157 -19.60 -15.69 -18.36
N ASP A 158 -20.43 -16.64 -18.78
CA ASP A 158 -20.00 -18.00 -19.19
C ASP A 158 -19.06 -18.67 -18.17
N GLU A 159 -19.42 -18.61 -16.89
CA GLU A 159 -18.61 -19.11 -15.74
C GLU A 159 -17.27 -18.38 -15.52
N ARG A 160 -17.01 -17.27 -16.21
CA ARG A 160 -15.79 -16.48 -16.04
C ARG A 160 -16.08 -15.21 -15.25
N PRO A 161 -15.34 -14.91 -14.17
CA PRO A 161 -15.49 -13.66 -13.42
C PRO A 161 -15.28 -12.44 -14.31
N LEU A 162 -16.15 -11.45 -14.12
CA LEU A 162 -15.94 -10.11 -14.68
C LEU A 162 -15.02 -9.33 -13.73
N VAL A 163 -14.01 -8.68 -14.31
CA VAL A 163 -13.02 -7.88 -13.59
C VAL A 163 -13.04 -6.48 -14.16
N TYR A 164 -13.23 -5.49 -13.30
CA TYR A 164 -13.24 -4.08 -13.67
C TYR A 164 -11.91 -3.47 -13.23
N SER A 165 -11.09 -3.07 -14.21
CA SER A 165 -9.78 -2.44 -13.97
C SER A 165 -9.97 -0.95 -13.75
N ALA A 166 -9.39 -0.42 -12.67
CA ALA A 166 -9.48 1.00 -12.36
C ALA A 166 -8.74 1.87 -13.38
N TYR A 167 -9.36 3.01 -13.69
CA TYR A 167 -8.84 3.98 -14.63
C TYR A 167 -7.58 4.65 -14.09
N GLY A 168 -6.43 4.28 -14.66
CA GLY A 168 -5.11 4.81 -14.32
C GLY A 168 -4.32 3.92 -13.37
N SER A 169 -4.92 3.54 -12.23
CA SER A 169 -4.28 2.72 -11.19
C SER A 169 -4.33 1.22 -11.43
N HIS A 170 -5.22 0.76 -12.32
CA HIS A 170 -5.43 -0.64 -12.71
C HIS A 170 -5.88 -1.62 -11.63
N ALA A 171 -6.08 -1.18 -10.39
CA ALA A 171 -6.63 -2.00 -9.32
C ALA A 171 -7.90 -2.74 -9.78
N ASN A 172 -8.02 -4.00 -9.39
CA ASN A 172 -9.05 -4.90 -9.89
C ASN A 172 -10.26 -4.92 -8.93
N TYR A 173 -11.45 -4.75 -9.50
CA TYR A 173 -12.71 -4.70 -8.77
C TYR A 173 -13.74 -5.69 -9.31
N ALA A 174 -14.59 -6.20 -8.41
CA ALA A 174 -15.68 -7.12 -8.75
C ALA A 174 -16.95 -6.41 -9.27
N SER A 175 -17.01 -5.08 -9.15
CA SER A 175 -18.14 -4.26 -9.60
C SER A 175 -17.66 -2.91 -10.14
N PRO A 176 -18.39 -2.29 -11.08
CA PRO A 176 -18.08 -0.96 -11.58
C PRO A 176 -18.45 0.12 -10.54
N GLY A 177 -17.89 1.32 -10.73
CA GLY A 177 -18.15 2.50 -9.93
C GLY A 177 -16.92 2.97 -9.16
N ASP A 178 -17.20 3.73 -8.11
CA ASP A 178 -16.19 4.37 -7.27
C ASP A 178 -15.83 3.47 -6.08
N HIS A 179 -14.54 3.22 -5.89
CA HIS A 179 -13.99 2.37 -4.84
C HIS A 179 -12.96 3.13 -4.03
N VAL A 180 -13.19 3.24 -2.72
CA VAL A 180 -12.28 3.97 -1.82
C VAL A 180 -11.17 3.06 -1.33
N HIS A 181 -9.92 3.44 -1.60
CA HIS A 181 -8.72 2.81 -1.05
C HIS A 181 -7.89 3.83 -0.24
N ASP A 182 -6.98 3.32 0.59
CA ASP A 182 -6.15 4.12 1.51
C ASP A 182 -6.92 5.15 2.35
N ALA A 183 -8.21 4.88 2.58
CA ALA A 183 -9.20 5.71 3.27
C ALA A 183 -9.56 7.06 2.61
N VAL A 184 -8.86 7.51 1.57
CA VAL A 184 -9.04 8.85 1.00
C VAL A 184 -9.00 8.91 -0.51
N ILE A 185 -8.44 7.92 -1.19
CA ILE A 185 -8.31 7.92 -2.65
C ILE A 185 -9.42 7.06 -3.23
N THR A 186 -10.00 7.53 -4.33
CA THR A 186 -11.08 6.87 -5.03
C THR A 186 -10.60 6.40 -6.39
N ASP A 187 -10.64 5.10 -6.59
CA ASP A 187 -10.54 4.49 -7.91
C ASP A 187 -11.91 4.49 -8.58
N HIS A 188 -11.90 4.65 -9.89
CA HIS A 188 -13.09 4.54 -10.72
C HIS A 188 -12.88 3.46 -11.77
N CYS A 189 -13.85 2.57 -11.93
CA CYS A 189 -13.86 1.58 -13.00
C CYS A 189 -15.26 1.47 -13.61
N ASP A 190 -15.34 1.14 -14.89
CA ASP A 190 -16.58 0.87 -15.59
C ASP A 190 -16.41 -0.36 -16.50
N PRO A 191 -17.48 -0.88 -17.15
CA PRO A 191 -17.36 -2.05 -18.01
C PRO A 191 -16.39 -1.89 -19.19
N GLY A 192 -16.09 -0.65 -19.61
CA GLY A 192 -15.14 -0.34 -20.66
C GLY A 192 -15.27 -1.20 -21.93
N LEU A 193 -14.12 -1.41 -22.58
CA LEU A 193 -13.97 -2.42 -23.61
C LEU A 193 -13.64 -3.76 -22.97
N ARG A 194 -14.23 -4.84 -23.52
CA ARG A 194 -13.91 -6.20 -23.08
C ARG A 194 -12.46 -6.52 -23.43
N TRP A 195 -11.76 -7.12 -22.48
CA TRP A 195 -10.47 -7.76 -22.69
C TRP A 195 -10.55 -9.21 -22.22
N ASP A 196 -10.16 -10.15 -23.08
CA ASP A 196 -9.97 -11.55 -22.75
C ASP A 196 -8.47 -11.82 -22.55
N PRO A 197 -7.96 -11.75 -21.31
CA PRO A 197 -6.53 -11.85 -21.06
C PRO A 197 -5.95 -13.22 -21.42
N VAL A 198 -6.74 -14.29 -21.38
CA VAL A 198 -6.24 -15.65 -21.66
C VAL A 198 -6.17 -15.97 -23.15
N SER A 199 -6.75 -15.13 -24.02
CA SER A 199 -6.67 -15.33 -25.47
C SER A 199 -5.24 -15.14 -26.00
N SER A 200 -4.42 -14.36 -25.29
CA SER A 200 -3.00 -14.11 -25.57
C SER A 200 -2.24 -14.06 -24.24
N ALA A 201 -1.96 -15.24 -23.68
CA ALA A 201 -1.25 -15.39 -22.41
C ALA A 201 -0.11 -16.40 -22.49
N TYR A 202 0.90 -16.20 -21.63
CA TYR A 202 1.86 -17.25 -21.31
C TYR A 202 1.37 -18.07 -20.12
N PHE A 203 1.38 -19.39 -20.24
CA PHE A 203 0.90 -20.31 -19.20
C PHE A 203 2.08 -21.02 -18.55
N TYR A 204 2.05 -21.17 -17.23
CA TYR A 204 3.09 -21.82 -16.44
C TYR A 204 2.49 -22.73 -15.38
N GLY A 205 3.16 -23.84 -15.11
CA GLY A 205 3.02 -24.57 -13.85
C GLY A 205 4.14 -24.17 -12.89
N PHE A 206 3.82 -24.01 -11.61
CA PHE A 206 4.76 -23.71 -10.53
C PHE A 206 4.71 -24.83 -9.48
N ASP A 207 5.87 -25.44 -9.25
CA ASP A 207 6.05 -26.42 -8.17
C ASP A 207 6.28 -25.67 -6.84
N PRO A 208 5.37 -25.80 -5.84
CA PRO A 208 5.46 -25.07 -4.59
C PRO A 208 6.64 -25.51 -3.70
N VAL A 209 7.15 -26.73 -3.87
CA VAL A 209 8.24 -27.29 -3.06
C VAL A 209 9.59 -26.88 -3.61
N THR A 210 9.77 -27.01 -4.93
CA THR A 210 11.04 -26.67 -5.58
C THR A 210 11.12 -25.23 -6.08
N SER A 211 10.01 -24.49 -6.03
CA SER A 211 9.84 -23.15 -6.59
C SER A 211 10.17 -23.08 -8.09
N LYS A 212 9.93 -24.17 -8.82
CA LYS A 212 10.28 -24.29 -10.24
C LYS A 212 9.08 -24.04 -11.15
N LEU A 213 9.24 -23.08 -12.06
CA LEU A 213 8.35 -22.80 -13.18
C LEU A 213 8.65 -23.71 -14.39
N SER A 214 7.57 -24.17 -15.03
CA SER A 214 7.60 -24.86 -16.32
C SER A 214 6.55 -24.25 -17.24
N ARG A 215 6.95 -23.75 -18.42
CA ARG A 215 5.98 -23.21 -19.39
C ARG A 215 5.09 -24.32 -19.94
N ILE A 216 3.81 -24.02 -20.00
CA ILE A 216 2.77 -24.84 -20.61
C ILE A 216 2.53 -24.25 -22.00
N PHE A 217 2.79 -25.06 -23.02
CA PHE A 217 2.59 -24.66 -24.41
C PHE A 217 1.23 -25.11 -24.91
N PRO A 218 0.55 -24.31 -25.76
CA PRO A 218 -0.61 -24.78 -26.48
C PRO A 218 -0.29 -26.06 -27.28
N PRO A 219 -1.26 -26.96 -27.45
CA PRO A 219 -1.10 -28.11 -28.35
C PRO A 219 -0.61 -27.64 -29.73
N GLN A 220 0.38 -28.32 -30.30
CA GLN A 220 1.00 -28.01 -31.61
C GLN A 220 1.91 -26.77 -31.66
N SER A 221 2.20 -26.12 -30.53
CA SER A 221 3.22 -25.06 -30.50
C SER A 221 4.61 -25.60 -30.84
N THR A 222 5.31 -24.92 -31.75
CA THR A 222 6.72 -25.16 -32.09
C THR A 222 7.67 -24.19 -31.37
N GLN A 223 7.12 -23.33 -30.51
CA GLN A 223 7.88 -22.33 -29.77
C GLN A 223 8.79 -23.02 -28.76
N ARG A 224 10.07 -22.62 -28.74
CA ARG A 224 11.12 -23.29 -27.93
C ARG A 224 11.57 -22.50 -26.70
N SER A 225 11.18 -21.24 -26.62
CA SER A 225 11.55 -20.36 -25.52
C SER A 225 10.66 -20.63 -24.30
N ASN A 226 11.21 -20.58 -23.09
CA ASN A 226 10.49 -20.88 -21.86
C ASN A 226 9.98 -19.60 -21.19
N PHE A 227 10.65 -18.45 -21.39
CA PHE A 227 10.32 -17.15 -20.78
C PHE A 227 10.15 -17.18 -19.24
N THR A 228 10.58 -18.25 -18.57
CA THR A 228 10.47 -18.38 -17.10
C THR A 228 11.32 -17.35 -16.38
N SER A 229 12.42 -16.92 -17.02
CA SER A 229 13.35 -15.94 -16.47
C SER A 229 12.67 -14.58 -16.23
N ALA A 230 11.79 -14.14 -17.12
CA ALA A 230 10.96 -12.96 -16.89
C ALA A 230 10.12 -13.08 -15.61
N ILE A 231 9.51 -14.24 -15.37
CA ILE A 231 8.68 -14.44 -14.18
C ILE A 231 9.53 -14.45 -12.91
N TYR A 232 10.72 -15.06 -12.94
CA TYR A 232 11.67 -15.06 -11.83
C TYR A 232 12.35 -13.72 -11.58
N PHE A 233 12.26 -12.75 -12.49
CA PHE A 233 12.85 -11.44 -12.28
C PHE A 233 12.15 -10.72 -11.11
N SER A 234 12.93 -10.45 -10.08
CA SER A 234 12.49 -9.91 -8.78
C SER A 234 12.75 -8.40 -8.63
N GLY A 235 13.33 -7.77 -9.65
CA GLY A 235 13.56 -6.34 -9.67
C GLY A 235 12.33 -5.53 -10.07
N LEU A 236 12.54 -4.25 -10.36
CA LEU A 236 11.47 -3.30 -10.67
C LEU A 236 11.12 -3.38 -12.16
N TRP A 237 9.86 -3.63 -12.46
CA TRP A 237 9.32 -3.57 -13.80
C TRP A 237 8.99 -2.14 -14.16
N GLY A 238 10.00 -1.41 -14.61
CA GLY A 238 9.92 -0.01 -15.01
C GLY A 238 11.04 0.83 -14.42
N ASP A 239 10.86 2.15 -14.47
CA ASP A 239 11.79 3.14 -13.97
C ASP A 239 11.94 3.06 -12.45
N ALA A 240 13.10 3.45 -11.94
CA ALA A 240 13.27 3.75 -10.52
C ALA A 240 12.73 5.16 -10.25
N GLN A 241 12.19 5.37 -9.04
CA GLN A 241 11.73 6.68 -8.58
C GLN A 241 12.81 7.76 -8.80
N TYR A 242 12.38 8.91 -9.31
CA TYR A 242 13.27 10.06 -9.45
C TYR A 242 13.69 10.63 -8.10
N PRO A 243 14.95 11.11 -7.97
CA PRO A 243 15.38 11.86 -6.80
C PRO A 243 14.54 13.12 -6.60
N ASP A 244 14.40 13.58 -5.35
CA ASP A 244 13.67 14.81 -5.01
C ASP A 244 14.24 16.07 -5.65
N SER A 245 15.52 16.02 -6.05
CA SER A 245 16.19 17.10 -6.77
C SER A 245 15.89 17.13 -8.27
N ASP A 246 15.28 16.07 -8.84
CA ASP A 246 14.94 16.04 -10.26
C ASP A 246 13.80 17.05 -10.54
N PRO A 247 13.94 17.95 -11.53
CA PRO A 247 12.94 18.99 -11.80
C PRO A 247 11.57 18.42 -12.22
N ARG A 248 11.54 17.19 -12.75
CA ARG A 248 10.30 16.47 -13.13
C ARG A 248 9.59 15.90 -11.90
N GLN A 249 10.32 15.68 -10.80
CA GLN A 249 9.78 15.12 -9.58
C GLN A 249 9.05 16.19 -8.76
N LYS A 250 7.74 15.99 -8.56
CA LYS A 250 6.94 16.79 -7.62
C LYS A 250 6.62 15.95 -6.40
N THR A 251 6.56 16.60 -5.24
CA THR A 251 6.21 15.97 -3.97
C THR A 251 5.14 16.79 -3.28
N VAL A 252 4.04 16.16 -2.87
CA VAL A 252 3.03 16.79 -2.03
C VAL A 252 3.64 17.05 -0.65
N PRO A 253 3.85 18.31 -0.22
CA PRO A 253 4.66 18.61 0.96
C PRO A 253 4.15 17.95 2.25
N ARG A 254 2.82 17.87 2.42
CA ARG A 254 2.20 17.38 3.66
C ARG A 254 2.22 15.86 3.83
N PHE A 255 2.20 15.11 2.72
CA PHE A 255 2.09 13.65 2.73
C PHE A 255 3.30 12.94 2.11
N GLY A 256 4.23 13.70 1.52
CA GLY A 256 5.40 13.14 0.85
C GLY A 256 5.07 12.36 -0.43
N LEU A 257 3.84 12.48 -0.95
CA LEU A 257 3.41 11.75 -2.15
C LEU A 257 4.20 12.22 -3.36
N LYS A 258 4.80 11.26 -4.05
CA LYS A 258 5.72 11.46 -5.16
C LYS A 258 4.95 11.44 -6.47
N ARG A 259 5.34 12.31 -7.42
CA ARG A 259 4.75 12.32 -8.77
C ARG A 259 5.08 11.01 -9.48
N TYR A 260 6.36 10.77 -9.74
CA TYR A 260 6.84 9.50 -10.26
C TYR A 260 7.33 8.63 -9.12
N VAL A 261 6.99 7.34 -9.16
CA VAL A 261 7.46 6.30 -8.23
C VAL A 261 8.09 5.16 -9.01
N SER A 262 8.76 4.25 -8.30
CA SER A 262 9.33 3.06 -8.94
C SER A 262 8.23 2.14 -9.46
N GLY A 263 8.45 1.53 -10.63
CA GLY A 263 7.60 0.43 -11.10
C GLY A 263 7.60 -0.75 -10.12
N PRO A 264 6.53 -1.57 -10.07
CA PRO A 264 6.41 -2.63 -9.08
C PRO A 264 7.34 -3.80 -9.37
N ALA A 265 7.53 -4.67 -8.37
CA ALA A 265 8.18 -5.95 -8.58
C ALA A 265 7.28 -6.94 -9.33
N GLY A 266 7.91 -7.92 -9.98
CA GLY A 266 7.23 -8.88 -10.86
C GLY A 266 6.44 -10.00 -10.14
N PRO A 267 5.81 -10.89 -10.92
CA PRO A 267 4.90 -11.94 -10.42
C PRO A 267 5.48 -12.85 -9.33
N ILE A 268 6.78 -13.19 -9.38
CA ILE A 268 7.40 -14.08 -8.37
C ILE A 268 7.33 -13.51 -6.95
N THR A 269 7.21 -12.19 -6.80
CA THR A 269 7.14 -11.51 -5.49
C THR A 269 5.74 -11.53 -4.88
N LYS A 270 4.71 -11.97 -5.62
CA LYS A 270 3.29 -11.85 -5.23
C LYS A 270 2.79 -13.02 -4.37
N GLN A 271 3.69 -13.71 -3.65
CA GLN A 271 3.41 -14.85 -2.76
C GLN A 271 2.56 -15.92 -3.47
N LEU A 272 3.15 -16.66 -4.41
CA LEU A 272 2.44 -17.64 -5.24
C LEU A 272 1.90 -18.84 -4.44
N VAL A 273 2.56 -19.22 -3.35
CA VAL A 273 2.09 -20.27 -2.43
C VAL A 273 1.36 -19.62 -1.27
N ARG A 274 0.02 -19.74 -1.27
CA ARG A 274 -0.86 -19.15 -0.23
C ARG A 274 -1.62 -20.24 0.50
N LYS A 275 -2.12 -19.96 1.71
CA LYS A 275 -3.07 -20.84 2.42
C LYS A 275 -4.53 -20.56 2.11
N GLY A 276 -4.85 -19.34 1.67
CA GLY A 276 -6.19 -18.93 1.29
C GLY A 276 -6.20 -18.08 0.02
N LEU A 277 -7.23 -17.25 -0.12
CA LEU A 277 -7.36 -16.28 -1.20
C LEU A 277 -6.39 -15.10 -1.04
N PHE A 278 -6.26 -14.59 0.19
CA PHE A 278 -5.32 -13.53 0.53
C PHE A 278 -3.88 -14.04 0.60
N ALA A 279 -2.93 -13.13 0.39
CA ALA A 279 -1.54 -13.37 0.71
C ALA A 279 -1.36 -13.68 2.20
N ASP A 280 -0.49 -14.63 2.54
CA ASP A 280 -0.25 -15.05 3.92
C ASP A 280 0.41 -13.94 4.75
N HIS A 281 1.27 -13.13 4.10
CA HIS A 281 1.90 -11.96 4.68
C HIS A 281 1.38 -10.69 4.01
N ARG A 282 0.38 -10.06 4.61
CA ARG A 282 -0.17 -8.78 4.12
C ARG A 282 0.69 -7.62 4.58
N GLU A 283 0.79 -6.60 3.74
CA GLU A 283 1.55 -5.40 4.08
C GLU A 283 0.87 -4.64 5.23
N PRO A 284 1.61 -4.27 6.28
CA PRO A 284 1.06 -3.47 7.36
C PRO A 284 0.83 -2.04 6.86
N LYS A 285 -0.29 -1.43 7.26
CA LYS A 285 -0.50 0.00 7.03
C LYS A 285 0.54 0.82 7.77
N THR A 286 1.06 1.84 7.10
CA THR A 286 1.94 2.84 7.72
C THR A 286 1.21 3.62 8.82
N TRP A 287 1.96 4.22 9.75
CA TRP A 287 1.39 5.11 10.77
C TRP A 287 0.60 6.28 10.17
N LEU A 288 1.03 6.78 9.01
CA LEU A 288 0.33 7.83 8.29
C LEU A 288 -1.02 7.33 7.76
N GLN A 289 -1.05 6.20 7.04
CA GLN A 289 -2.30 5.60 6.56
C GLN A 289 -3.25 5.27 7.72
N TRP A 290 -2.72 4.76 8.84
CA TRP A 290 -3.52 4.50 10.03
C TRP A 290 -4.12 5.78 10.62
N GLY A 291 -3.30 6.84 10.76
CA GLY A 291 -3.75 8.14 11.26
C GLY A 291 -4.80 8.79 10.35
N VAL A 292 -4.61 8.73 9.03
CA VAL A 292 -5.58 9.20 8.04
C VAL A 292 -6.86 8.39 8.13
N SER A 293 -6.78 7.06 8.21
CA SER A 293 -7.96 6.19 8.36
C SER A 293 -8.77 6.53 9.61
N LEU A 294 -8.09 6.74 10.74
CA LEU A 294 -8.72 7.17 11.99
C LEU A 294 -9.40 8.54 11.82
N PHE A 295 -8.68 9.51 11.26
CA PHE A 295 -9.22 10.84 11.00
C PHE A 295 -10.48 10.79 10.11
N MET A 296 -10.43 10.07 9.00
CA MET A 296 -11.55 9.91 8.07
C MET A 296 -12.75 9.23 8.73
N SER A 297 -12.53 8.21 9.56
CA SER A 297 -13.62 7.54 10.30
C SER A 297 -14.32 8.45 11.32
N LEU A 298 -13.57 9.34 11.98
CA LEU A 298 -14.10 10.28 12.97
C LEU A 298 -14.71 11.52 12.34
N TYR A 299 -14.34 11.85 11.09
CA TYR A 299 -14.73 13.10 10.46
C TYR A 299 -16.26 13.29 10.35
N PRO A 300 -17.04 12.34 9.79
CA PRO A 300 -18.49 12.52 9.64
C PRO A 300 -19.24 12.73 10.95
N CYS A 301 -18.83 12.05 12.03
CA CYS A 301 -19.53 12.11 13.31
C CYS A 301 -19.10 13.28 14.18
N CYS A 302 -17.81 13.60 14.16
CA CYS A 302 -17.15 14.20 15.31
C CYS A 302 -16.24 15.36 14.92
N LEU A 303 -15.77 15.45 13.66
CA LEU A 303 -14.87 16.51 13.21
C LEU A 303 -15.46 17.38 12.10
N ARG A 304 -16.74 17.19 11.75
CA ARG A 304 -17.45 18.00 10.75
C ARG A 304 -18.33 19.07 11.38
N GLY A 305 -18.10 20.33 11.00
CA GLY A 305 -18.92 21.48 11.40
C GLY A 305 -18.87 21.78 12.91
N TRP A 306 -20.01 22.17 13.50
CA TRP A 306 -20.09 22.52 14.93
C TRP A 306 -19.72 21.37 15.88
N ARG A 307 -19.85 20.12 15.42
CA ARG A 307 -19.51 18.91 16.18
C ARG A 307 -18.02 18.84 16.49
N ALA A 308 -17.16 19.39 15.63
CA ALA A 308 -15.73 19.49 15.87
C ALA A 308 -15.40 20.25 17.16
N TRP A 309 -16.06 21.39 17.36
CA TRP A 309 -15.89 22.21 18.56
C TRP A 309 -16.41 21.49 19.80
N ALA A 310 -17.60 20.87 19.71
CA ALA A 310 -18.18 20.11 20.82
C ALA A 310 -17.30 18.89 21.21
N SER A 311 -16.84 18.11 20.23
CA SER A 311 -15.95 16.97 20.46
C SER A 311 -14.58 17.40 20.99
N GLY A 312 -14.04 18.52 20.51
CA GLY A 312 -12.80 19.09 21.03
C GLY A 312 -12.92 19.52 22.50
N THR A 313 -14.01 20.20 22.87
CA THR A 313 -14.28 20.57 24.27
C THR A 313 -14.40 19.34 25.17
N ILE A 314 -15.14 18.31 24.72
CA ILE A 314 -15.28 17.05 25.48
C ILE A 314 -13.92 16.37 25.67
N LEU A 315 -13.09 16.30 24.63
CA LEU A 315 -11.75 15.70 24.71
C LEU A 315 -10.88 16.44 25.73
N VAL A 316 -10.90 17.77 25.72
CA VAL A 316 -10.17 18.59 26.70
C VAL A 316 -10.67 18.30 28.12
N CYS A 317 -11.98 18.24 28.34
CA CYS A 317 -12.55 17.88 29.64
C CYS A 317 -12.12 16.48 30.11
N VAL A 318 -12.07 15.49 29.20
CA VAL A 318 -11.61 14.13 29.51
C VAL A 318 -10.12 14.11 29.85
N LEU A 319 -9.27 14.79 29.08
CA LEU A 319 -7.83 14.86 29.33
C LEU A 319 -7.53 15.54 30.67
N ILE A 320 -8.21 16.65 30.97
CA ILE A 320 -8.12 17.33 32.26
C ILE A 320 -8.54 16.38 33.38
N SER A 321 -9.64 15.65 33.22
CA SER A 321 -10.14 14.68 34.20
C SER A 321 -9.15 13.53 34.43
N MET A 322 -8.51 13.02 33.37
CA MET A 322 -7.46 12.00 33.47
C MET A 322 -6.24 12.53 34.22
N VAL A 323 -5.78 13.75 33.92
CA VAL A 323 -4.67 14.39 34.63
C VAL A 323 -5.00 14.53 36.12
N PHE A 324 -6.18 15.03 36.46
CA PHE A 324 -6.62 15.11 37.86
C PHE A 324 -6.75 13.74 38.51
N GLY A 325 -7.23 12.73 37.79
CA GLY A 325 -7.28 11.34 38.26
C GLY A 325 -5.89 10.78 38.58
N ILE A 326 -4.92 10.98 37.68
CA ILE A 326 -3.52 10.57 37.90
C ILE A 326 -2.92 11.31 39.10
N ILE A 327 -3.11 12.63 39.19
CA ILE A 327 -2.65 13.43 40.33
C ILE A 327 -3.27 12.91 41.63
N HIS A 328 -4.57 12.60 41.62
CA HIS A 328 -5.27 12.07 42.79
C HIS A 328 -4.75 10.69 43.20
N VAL A 329 -4.53 9.77 42.24
CA VAL A 329 -3.94 8.45 42.49
C VAL A 329 -2.52 8.57 43.03
N VAL A 330 -1.68 9.42 42.43
CA VAL A 330 -0.30 9.66 42.90
C VAL A 330 -0.29 10.26 44.30
N ARG A 331 -1.14 11.25 44.59
CA ARG A 331 -1.28 11.85 45.92
C ARG A 331 -1.77 10.82 46.95
N ARG A 332 -2.77 10.00 46.61
CA ARG A 332 -3.29 8.93 47.46
C ARG A 332 -2.22 7.86 47.73
N TYR A 333 -1.43 7.49 46.73
CA TYR A 333 -0.32 6.56 46.87
C TYR A 333 0.79 7.12 47.75
N ARG A 334 1.19 8.39 47.56
CA ARG A 334 2.18 9.08 48.42
C ARG A 334 1.70 9.22 49.85
N SER A 335 0.43 9.55 50.07
CA SER A 335 -0.18 9.63 51.40
C SER A 335 -0.20 8.28 52.12
N LYS A 336 -0.55 7.18 51.41
CA LYS A 336 -0.44 5.81 51.94
C LYS A 336 1.00 5.41 52.28
N LYS A 337 1.99 5.81 51.46
CA LYS A 337 3.41 5.56 51.72
C LYS A 337 3.97 6.41 52.86
N SER A 338 3.36 7.57 53.13
CA SER A 338 3.66 8.47 54.25
C SER A 338 2.84 8.13 55.52
N GLY A 339 2.30 6.92 55.63
CA GLY A 339 1.59 6.46 56.81
C GLY A 339 2.47 6.48 58.07
N TYR A 340 2.14 7.40 58.98
CA TYR A 340 2.50 7.48 60.41
C TYR A 340 3.85 6.87 60.83
N LYS A 341 4.91 7.70 60.84
CA LYS A 341 6.06 7.48 61.72
C LYS A 341 5.65 7.90 63.13
N LYS A 342 5.41 6.92 64.01
CA LYS A 342 5.22 7.14 65.45
C LYS A 342 6.46 7.90 65.96
N VAL A 343 6.27 9.09 66.53
CA VAL A 343 7.37 9.88 67.09
C VAL A 343 7.95 9.09 68.24
N ASP A 344 9.23 8.72 68.13
CA ASP A 344 9.96 8.03 69.18
C ASP A 344 10.28 9.04 70.29
N THR A 345 9.80 8.77 71.49
CA THR A 345 10.04 9.58 72.69
C THR A 345 11.48 9.39 73.15
N GLY A 346 12.44 10.06 72.51
CA GLY A 346 13.84 9.93 72.88
C GLY A 346 14.86 10.69 72.03
N ALA A 347 14.49 11.77 71.35
CA ALA A 347 15.45 12.60 70.63
C ALA A 347 15.40 14.04 71.15
N ASP A 348 16.47 14.42 71.86
CA ASP A 348 16.72 15.76 72.38
C ASP A 348 16.62 16.82 71.27
N ILE A 349 15.86 17.88 71.54
CA ILE A 349 15.75 19.05 70.69
C ILE A 349 16.95 19.96 71.01
N PRO A 350 17.89 20.21 70.08
CA PRO A 350 18.87 21.27 70.26
C PRO A 350 18.13 22.61 70.07
N LEU A 351 17.89 23.30 71.18
CA LEU A 351 17.49 24.71 71.22
C LEU A 351 18.62 25.55 70.64
N ASN A 352 18.58 25.84 69.34
CA ASN A 352 19.28 26.97 68.75
C ASN A 352 18.49 27.50 67.56
N HIS A 353 18.27 28.82 67.59
CA HIS A 353 17.50 29.65 66.65
C HIS A 353 15.98 29.54 66.73
N LEU A 354 15.45 29.98 67.89
CA LEU A 354 14.14 30.63 67.96
C LEU A 354 14.36 32.14 67.78
N ASP A 355 14.28 32.64 66.55
CA ASP A 355 14.03 34.07 66.33
C ASP A 355 12.54 34.32 66.56
N TYR A 356 12.22 34.86 67.74
CA TYR A 356 10.90 35.34 68.08
C TYR A 356 10.63 36.64 67.31
N THR A 357 9.83 36.54 66.25
CA THR A 357 9.26 37.70 65.55
C THR A 357 7.95 38.08 66.23
N ASP A 358 8.07 38.63 67.44
CA ASP A 358 7.01 39.40 68.09
C ASP A 358 7.66 40.28 69.16
N ASP A 359 8.25 41.38 68.69
CA ASP A 359 8.37 42.66 69.39
C ASP A 359 8.62 43.70 68.29
N LEU A 360 7.54 44.31 67.79
CA LEU A 360 7.10 45.64 68.22
C LEU A 360 8.08 46.73 67.73
N VAL A 361 7.70 47.42 66.65
CA VAL A 361 6.96 48.69 66.77
C VAL A 361 7.76 49.69 67.59
N ALA A 362 8.88 50.18 67.04
CA ALA A 362 9.61 51.35 67.56
C ALA A 362 10.67 51.90 66.58
N ARG A 363 10.43 51.99 65.27
CA ARG A 363 11.35 52.72 64.34
C ARG A 363 10.63 53.41 63.17
N TYR A 364 9.44 53.95 63.42
CA TYR A 364 8.76 54.85 62.49
C TYR A 364 8.24 56.10 63.22
N GLU A 365 9.06 56.69 64.09
CA GLU A 365 8.89 58.07 64.57
C GLU A 365 10.29 58.70 64.83
N GLY A 366 10.51 59.89 64.26
CA GLY A 366 11.71 60.75 64.39
C GLY A 366 12.75 60.53 63.27
N ASP A 367 13.17 61.49 62.46
CA ASP A 367 13.06 62.95 62.38
C ASP A 367 13.32 63.30 60.89
N GLN A 368 12.59 64.26 60.30
CA GLN A 368 13.08 65.61 59.94
C GLN A 368 14.40 65.66 59.14
#